data_AF-A0AAD9UEF4-F1
#
_entry.id   AF-A0AAD9UEF4-F1
#
_cell.length_a   1.000
_cell.length_b   1.000
_cell.length_c   1.000
_cell.angle_alpha   90.00
_cell.angle_beta   90.00
_cell.angle_gamma   90.00
#
_symmetry.space_group_name_H-M   'P 1'
#
loop_
_entity.id
_entity.type
_entity.pdbx_description
1 polymer ?
#
loop_
_entity_poly.entity_id
_entity_poly.type
_entity_poly.pdbx_seq_one_letter_code
_entity_poly.pdbx_strand_id
1 'polypeptide(L)'
;MRASHAYVETYIHTYIHTYIHTYIHTYIHTYIHTYIHTYIHTYIHIYIHTYIHTYIHTYIHTYIHTYIHTYIHTYIHTYIHTYIHTYIHTYIHTYIIHTYIHTYIHTYIHTYIHTYIHTYIHTYIHTYIHTYIHTYIHTYIHTYIRTYVHTYVLHTYIHTYIHTYIHTYIHTYIHTYIHTYIHTYIHTYIHTYLQIYIYTCMHTCRHACIQTYIHACMHTYIHTYI
;
A
#
# COMPACT_ATOMS: atom_id res chain seq x y z
N MET A 1 132.51 -29.25 81.80
CA MET A 1 131.12 -29.48 82.29
C MET A 1 130.22 -28.25 82.19
N ARG A 2 130.63 -27.03 82.60
CA ARG A 2 129.79 -25.81 82.45
C ARG A 2 129.51 -25.38 81.00
N ALA A 3 130.49 -25.48 80.10
CA ALA A 3 130.34 -25.08 78.69
C ALA A 3 129.42 -26.01 77.88
N SER A 4 129.43 -27.32 78.17
CA SER A 4 128.53 -28.29 77.53
C SER A 4 127.09 -28.13 78.02
N HIS A 5 126.88 -27.80 79.30
CA HIS A 5 125.56 -27.53 79.84
C HIS A 5 124.94 -26.27 79.21
N ALA A 6 125.69 -25.17 79.14
CA ALA A 6 125.23 -23.92 78.53
C ALA A 6 124.92 -24.07 77.03
N TYR A 7 125.70 -24.87 76.29
CA TYR A 7 125.44 -25.16 74.87
C TYR A 7 124.19 -26.01 74.66
N VAL A 8 123.99 -27.05 75.48
CA VAL A 8 122.79 -27.89 75.43
C VAL A 8 121.55 -27.08 75.82
N GLU A 9 121.66 -26.24 76.84
CA GLU A 9 120.54 -25.41 77.33
C GLU A 9 120.16 -24.31 76.32
N THR A 10 121.12 -23.65 75.69
CA THR A 10 120.85 -22.67 74.61
C THR A 10 120.33 -23.33 73.34
N TYR A 11 120.83 -24.51 72.96
CA TYR A 11 120.33 -25.28 71.82
C TYR A 11 118.89 -25.75 72.06
N ILE A 12 118.59 -26.31 73.23
CA ILE A 12 117.24 -26.72 73.61
C ILE A 12 116.32 -25.50 73.66
N HIS A 13 116.75 -24.38 74.26
CA HIS A 13 115.93 -23.18 74.35
C HIS A 13 115.64 -22.58 72.97
N THR A 14 116.64 -22.46 72.10
CA THR A 14 116.46 -21.93 70.74
C THR A 14 115.63 -22.88 69.88
N TYR A 15 115.84 -24.19 69.96
CA TYR A 15 115.05 -25.18 69.22
C TYR A 15 113.59 -25.20 69.69
N ILE A 16 113.34 -25.23 71.00
CA ILE A 16 111.99 -25.19 71.56
C ILE A 16 111.33 -23.84 71.23
N HIS A 17 112.02 -22.72 71.43
CA HIS A 17 111.45 -21.40 71.14
C HIS A 17 111.13 -21.24 69.65
N THR A 18 112.05 -21.60 68.75
CA THR A 18 111.80 -21.50 67.30
C THR A 18 110.73 -22.47 66.85
N TYR A 19 110.74 -23.72 67.31
CA TYR A 19 109.72 -24.71 66.95
C TYR A 19 108.34 -24.31 67.48
N ILE A 20 108.22 -23.94 68.75
CA ILE A 20 106.95 -23.52 69.35
C ILE A 20 106.48 -22.21 68.70
N HIS A 21 107.35 -21.21 68.55
CA HIS A 21 106.96 -19.93 67.95
C HIS A 21 106.55 -20.12 66.49
N THR A 22 107.32 -20.85 65.68
CA THR A 22 106.96 -21.07 64.27
C THR A 22 105.71 -21.92 64.16
N TYR A 23 105.58 -23.01 64.92
CA TYR A 23 104.40 -23.87 64.88
C TYR A 23 103.14 -23.11 65.34
N ILE A 24 103.19 -22.44 66.50
CA ILE A 24 102.06 -21.68 67.03
C ILE A 24 101.73 -20.50 66.10
N HIS A 25 102.73 -19.72 65.68
CA HIS A 25 102.48 -18.57 64.81
C HIS A 25 101.92 -19.02 63.46
N THR A 26 102.52 -20.00 62.80
CA THR A 26 102.02 -20.48 61.50
C THR A 26 100.67 -21.14 61.64
N TYR A 27 100.45 -22.00 62.64
CA TYR A 27 99.17 -22.67 62.83
C TYR A 27 98.06 -21.68 63.17
N ILE A 28 98.27 -20.80 64.16
CA ILE A 28 97.28 -19.80 64.56
C ILE A 28 97.04 -18.81 63.41
N HIS A 29 98.09 -18.27 62.81
CA HIS A 29 97.93 -17.30 61.73
C HIS A 29 97.24 -17.93 60.52
N THR A 30 97.68 -19.11 60.07
CA THR A 30 97.05 -19.75 58.90
C THR A 30 95.63 -20.18 59.22
N TYR A 31 95.37 -20.80 60.37
CA TYR A 31 94.03 -21.26 60.74
C TYR A 31 93.08 -20.08 60.93
N ILE A 32 93.45 -19.06 61.71
CA ILE A 32 92.60 -17.89 61.93
C ILE A 32 92.41 -17.11 60.62
N HIS A 33 93.48 -16.83 59.87
CA HIS A 33 93.36 -16.07 58.63
C HIS A 33 92.53 -16.84 57.60
N THR A 34 92.81 -18.14 57.38
CA THR A 34 92.03 -18.92 56.40
C THR A 34 90.60 -19.10 56.86
N TYR A 35 90.34 -19.42 58.13
CA TYR A 35 88.99 -19.60 58.64
C TYR A 35 88.19 -18.30 58.61
N ILE A 36 88.73 -17.19 59.13
CA ILE A 36 88.04 -15.90 59.11
C ILE A 36 87.87 -15.40 57.69
N HIS A 37 88.91 -15.43 56.85
CA HIS A 37 88.80 -14.97 55.47
C HIS A 37 87.83 -15.81 54.68
N THR A 38 87.92 -17.15 54.75
CA THR A 38 86.98 -18.02 54.02
C THR A 38 85.58 -17.88 54.56
N TYR A 39 85.36 -17.87 55.88
CA TYR A 39 84.03 -17.73 56.46
C TYR A 39 83.42 -16.38 56.13
N ILE A 40 84.13 -15.27 56.37
CA ILE A 40 83.62 -13.93 56.08
C ILE A 40 83.42 -13.76 54.58
N HIS A 41 84.39 -14.12 53.75
CA HIS A 41 84.26 -13.96 52.31
C HIS A 41 83.16 -14.85 51.74
N THR A 42 83.09 -16.14 52.09
CA THR A 42 82.04 -17.01 51.57
C THR A 42 80.67 -16.61 52.11
N TYR A 43 80.54 -16.33 53.41
CA TYR A 43 79.26 -15.97 53.98
C TYR A 43 78.77 -14.62 53.46
N ILE A 44 79.60 -13.57 53.52
CA ILE A 44 79.20 -12.24 53.05
C ILE A 44 79.03 -12.26 51.54
N HIS A 45 80.00 -12.75 50.77
CA HIS A 45 79.89 -12.72 49.31
C HIS A 45 78.74 -13.60 48.84
N ILE A 46 78.64 -14.86 49.27
CA ILE A 46 77.60 -15.75 48.76
C ILE A 46 76.25 -15.27 49.28
N TYR A 47 76.08 -14.97 50.57
CA TYR A 47 74.78 -14.58 51.10
C TYR A 47 74.31 -13.24 50.53
N ILE A 48 75.15 -12.20 50.53
CA ILE A 48 74.76 -10.90 50.00
C ILE A 48 74.58 -10.97 48.48
N HIS A 49 75.53 -11.55 47.74
CA HIS A 49 75.40 -11.63 46.29
C HIS A 49 74.19 -12.46 45.89
N THR A 50 74.01 -13.66 46.45
CA THR A 50 72.87 -14.51 46.09
C THR A 50 71.56 -13.88 46.55
N TYR A 51 71.46 -13.36 47.77
CA TYR A 51 70.22 -12.76 48.25
C TYR A 51 69.85 -11.51 47.46
N ILE A 52 70.79 -10.57 47.27
CA ILE A 52 70.53 -9.34 46.51
C ILE A 52 70.26 -9.69 45.05
N HIS A 53 71.10 -10.50 44.41
CA HIS A 53 70.90 -10.84 43.01
C HIS A 53 69.59 -11.60 42.81
N THR A 54 69.31 -12.64 43.60
CA THR A 54 68.06 -13.39 43.45
C THR A 54 66.87 -12.51 43.78
N TYR A 55 66.84 -11.83 44.93
CA TYR A 55 65.70 -11.01 45.31
C TYR A 55 65.44 -9.87 44.32
N ILE A 56 66.46 -9.10 43.95
CA ILE A 56 66.30 -7.99 43.00
C ILE A 56 65.94 -8.54 41.63
N HIS A 57 66.66 -9.54 41.12
CA HIS A 57 66.38 -10.08 39.79
C HIS A 57 64.99 -10.71 39.75
N THR A 58 64.63 -11.57 40.70
CA THR A 58 63.31 -12.19 40.72
C THR A 58 62.25 -11.13 40.91
N TYR A 59 62.37 -10.24 41.89
CA TYR A 59 61.32 -9.26 42.16
C TYR A 59 61.13 -8.30 41.00
N ILE A 60 62.20 -7.72 40.47
CA ILE A 60 62.13 -6.79 39.34
C ILE A 60 61.65 -7.53 38.10
N HIS A 61 62.24 -8.68 37.77
CA HIS A 61 61.84 -9.42 36.57
C HIS A 61 60.39 -9.90 36.69
N THR A 62 59.97 -10.49 37.80
CA THR A 62 58.60 -10.95 37.96
C THR A 62 57.64 -9.78 38.00
N TYR A 63 57.93 -8.71 38.74
CA TYR A 63 57.03 -7.57 38.85
C TYR A 63 56.90 -6.83 37.52
N ILE A 64 58.01 -6.50 36.86
CA ILE A 64 57.99 -5.82 35.57
C ILE A 64 57.37 -6.72 34.52
N HIS A 65 57.80 -7.98 34.41
CA HIS A 65 57.26 -8.87 33.39
C HIS A 65 55.78 -9.14 33.62
N THR A 66 55.35 -9.47 34.84
CA THR A 66 53.93 -9.72 35.11
C THR A 66 53.12 -8.46 34.96
N TYR A 67 53.54 -7.31 35.49
CA TYR A 67 52.79 -6.06 35.37
C TYR A 67 52.70 -5.59 33.92
N ILE A 68 53.81 -5.52 33.20
CA ILE A 68 53.82 -5.11 31.79
C ILE A 68 53.05 -6.11 30.95
N HIS A 69 53.31 -7.41 31.07
CA HIS A 69 52.63 -8.41 30.27
C HIS A 69 51.14 -8.43 30.59
N THR A 70 50.74 -8.47 31.86
CA THR A 70 49.31 -8.48 32.21
C THR A 70 48.66 -7.18 31.79
N TYR A 71 49.19 -6.02 32.16
CA TYR A 71 48.58 -4.73 31.82
C TYR A 71 48.48 -4.52 30.32
N ILE A 72 49.57 -4.71 29.57
CA ILE A 72 49.56 -4.53 28.12
C ILE A 72 48.66 -5.58 27.47
N HIS A 73 48.80 -6.85 27.82
CA HIS A 73 47.98 -7.90 27.21
C HIS A 73 46.51 -7.70 27.54
N THR A 74 46.14 -7.48 28.81
CA THR A 74 44.74 -7.26 29.17
C THR A 74 44.23 -6.00 28.55
N TYR A 75 44.92 -4.87 28.66
CA TYR A 75 44.43 -3.60 28.14
C TYR A 75 44.27 -3.65 26.61
N ILE A 76 45.30 -4.09 25.88
CA ILE A 76 45.24 -4.17 24.42
C ILE A 76 44.21 -5.21 24.00
N HIS A 77 44.22 -6.40 24.59
CA HIS A 77 43.26 -7.44 24.21
C HIS A 77 41.83 -7.02 24.54
N THR A 78 41.56 -6.50 25.74
CA THR A 78 40.21 -6.05 26.10
C THR A 78 39.79 -4.88 25.26
N TYR A 79 40.64 -3.87 25.05
CA TYR A 79 40.29 -2.69 24.28
C TYR A 79 40.05 -3.02 22.81
N ILE A 80 40.97 -3.73 22.17
CA ILE A 80 40.83 -4.13 20.77
C ILE A 80 39.64 -5.07 20.61
N HIS A 81 39.53 -6.11 21.43
CA HIS A 81 38.43 -7.06 21.32
C HIS A 81 37.08 -6.40 21.58
N THR A 82 36.94 -5.60 22.64
CA THR A 82 35.67 -4.91 22.93
C THR A 82 35.36 -3.88 21.86
N TYR A 83 36.32 -3.07 21.42
CA TYR A 83 36.08 -2.06 20.39
C TYR A 83 35.72 -2.69 19.05
N ILE A 84 36.49 -3.67 18.57
CA ILE A 84 36.20 -4.35 17.31
C ILE A 84 34.87 -5.11 17.41
N HIS A 85 34.65 -5.88 18.47
CA HIS A 85 33.41 -6.64 18.62
C HIS A 85 32.21 -5.71 18.72
N THR A 86 32.26 -4.67 19.55
CA THR A 86 31.14 -3.73 19.69
C THR A 86 30.92 -2.95 18.40
N TYR A 87 31.96 -2.43 17.75
CA TYR A 87 31.84 -1.68 16.52
C TYR A 87 31.29 -2.55 15.38
N ILE A 88 31.86 -3.74 15.15
CA ILE A 88 31.40 -4.65 14.10
C ILE A 88 29.98 -5.13 14.40
N HIS A 89 29.71 -5.57 15.62
CA HIS A 89 28.39 -6.08 15.98
C HIS A 89 27.33 -4.97 15.90
N THR A 90 27.60 -3.78 16.45
CA THR A 90 26.65 -2.66 16.35
C THR A 90 26.48 -2.24 14.90
N TYR A 91 27.55 -1.98 14.15
CA TYR A 91 27.45 -1.55 12.76
C TYR A 91 26.72 -2.57 11.87
N ILE A 92 27.09 -3.85 11.92
CA ILE A 92 26.43 -4.87 11.11
C ILE A 92 24.98 -5.06 11.55
N HIS A 93 24.73 -5.20 12.86
CA HIS A 93 23.40 -5.56 13.33
C HIS A 93 22.41 -4.38 13.25
N THR A 94 22.81 -3.16 13.64
CA THR A 94 21.90 -2.01 13.60
C THR A 94 21.80 -1.44 12.21
N TYR A 95 22.91 -1.26 11.50
CA TYR A 95 22.89 -0.65 10.19
C TYR A 95 22.38 -1.63 9.13
N ILE A 96 23.02 -2.79 8.97
CA ILE A 96 22.66 -3.70 7.86
C ILE A 96 21.31 -4.37 8.13
N ILE A 97 21.14 -5.01 9.29
CA ILE A 97 19.89 -5.74 9.54
C ILE A 97 18.75 -4.76 9.80
N HIS A 98 18.89 -3.87 10.78
CA HIS A 98 17.76 -3.05 11.18
C HIS A 98 17.46 -1.95 10.17
N THR A 99 18.43 -1.14 9.74
CA THR A 99 18.08 -0.09 8.77
C THR A 99 17.85 -0.69 7.40
N TYR A 100 18.76 -1.46 6.83
CA TYR A 100 18.58 -1.92 5.45
C TYR A 100 17.41 -2.90 5.30
N ILE A 101 17.38 -4.00 6.05
CA ILE A 101 16.34 -5.01 5.87
C ILE A 101 14.99 -4.49 6.33
N HIS A 102 14.87 -3.95 7.55
CA HIS A 102 13.57 -3.49 8.03
C HIS A 102 13.05 -2.31 7.21
N THR A 103 13.85 -1.27 6.94
CA THR A 103 13.32 -0.12 6.20
C THR A 103 13.06 -0.51 4.75
N TYR A 104 13.95 -1.25 4.08
CA TYR A 104 13.74 -1.61 2.68
C TYR A 104 12.57 -2.57 2.51
N ILE A 105 12.51 -3.64 3.29
CA ILE A 105 11.39 -4.60 3.20
C ILE A 105 10.10 -3.93 3.63
N HIS A 106 10.06 -3.23 4.77
CA HIS A 106 8.83 -2.60 5.23
C HIS A 106 8.37 -1.52 4.25
N THR A 107 9.25 -0.62 3.80
CA THR A 107 8.85 0.41 2.84
C THR A 107 8.47 -0.19 1.51
N TYR A 108 9.23 -1.13 0.96
CA TYR A 108 8.93 -1.75 -0.33
C TYR A 108 7.62 -2.55 -0.27
N ILE A 109 7.48 -3.46 0.69
CA ILE A 109 6.25 -4.27 0.83
C ILE A 109 5.07 -3.38 1.16
N HIS A 110 5.17 -2.49 2.15
CA HIS A 110 4.05 -1.64 2.53
C HIS A 110 3.67 -0.70 1.39
N THR A 111 4.62 0.00 0.77
CA THR A 111 4.28 0.93 -0.33
C THR A 111 3.77 0.16 -1.53
N TYR A 112 4.43 -0.91 -1.96
CA TYR A 112 4.02 -1.66 -3.14
C TYR A 112 2.68 -2.34 -2.94
N ILE A 113 2.48 -3.09 -1.85
CA ILE A 113 1.21 -3.76 -1.58
C ILE A 113 0.11 -2.74 -1.34
N HIS A 114 0.34 -1.73 -0.50
CA HIS A 114 -0.71 -0.73 -0.23
C HIS A 114 -1.06 0.05 -1.49
N THR A 115 -0.09 0.52 -2.27
CA THR A 115 -0.38 1.25 -3.51
C THR A 115 -1.03 0.34 -4.54
N TYR A 116 -0.54 -0.89 -4.73
CA TYR A 116 -1.12 -1.83 -5.70
C TYR A 116 -2.54 -2.22 -5.31
N ILE A 117 -2.77 -2.65 -4.07
CA ILE A 117 -4.10 -3.03 -3.60
C ILE A 117 -5.02 -1.82 -3.62
N HIS A 118 -4.59 -0.67 -3.08
CA HIS A 118 -5.44 0.52 -3.05
C HIS A 118 -5.75 0.98 -4.48
N THR A 119 -4.76 1.09 -5.37
CA THR A 119 -5.02 1.51 -6.75
C THR A 119 -5.86 0.49 -7.48
N TYR A 120 -5.56 -0.79 -7.41
CA TYR A 120 -6.31 -1.83 -8.10
C TYR A 120 -7.75 -1.93 -7.58
N ILE A 121 -7.95 -2.04 -6.26
CA ILE A 121 -9.29 -2.12 -5.67
C ILE A 121 -10.06 -0.82 -5.92
N HIS A 122 -9.45 0.33 -5.63
CA HIS A 122 -10.15 1.61 -5.82
C HIS A 122 -10.48 1.83 -7.29
N THR A 123 -9.53 1.65 -8.21
CA THR A 123 -9.82 1.83 -9.64
C THR A 123 -10.79 0.79 -10.14
N TYR A 124 -10.63 -0.50 -9.82
CA TYR A 124 -11.52 -1.54 -10.30
C TYR A 124 -12.93 -1.38 -9.74
N ILE A 125 -13.08 -1.24 -8.42
CA ILE A 125 -14.40 -1.06 -7.80
C ILE A 125 -15.02 0.26 -8.25
N HIS A 126 -14.28 1.37 -8.19
CA HIS A 126 -14.84 2.66 -8.59
C HIS A 126 -15.19 2.65 -10.07
N THR A 127 -14.31 2.20 -10.96
CA THR A 127 -14.63 2.18 -12.40
C THR A 127 -15.73 1.20 -12.69
N TYR A 128 -15.69 -0.03 -12.18
CA TYR A 128 -16.71 -1.04 -12.43
C TYR A 128 -18.06 -0.63 -11.87
N ILE A 129 -18.15 -0.27 -10.59
CA ILE A 129 -19.42 0.14 -9.98
C ILE A 129 -19.92 1.43 -10.62
N HIS A 130 -19.07 2.46 -10.75
CA HIS A 130 -19.51 3.73 -11.33
C HIS A 130 -19.94 3.53 -12.78
N THR A 131 -19.14 2.87 -13.62
CA THR A 131 -19.51 2.66 -15.03
C THR A 131 -20.71 1.75 -15.13
N TYR A 132 -20.78 0.63 -14.42
CA TYR A 132 -21.90 -0.31 -14.51
C TYR A 132 -23.18 0.32 -13.99
N ILE A 133 -23.20 0.90 -12.79
CA ILE A 133 -24.39 1.54 -12.24
C ILE A 133 -24.78 2.74 -13.07
N HIS A 134 -23.84 3.64 -13.39
CA HIS A 134 -24.15 4.82 -14.17
C HIS A 134 -24.66 4.42 -15.56
N THR A 135 -23.94 3.57 -16.30
CA THR A 135 -24.39 3.18 -17.64
C THR A 135 -25.69 2.39 -17.58
N TYR A 136 -25.83 1.39 -16.71
CA TYR A 136 -27.04 0.58 -16.63
C TYR A 136 -28.24 1.40 -16.20
N ILE A 137 -28.16 2.14 -15.08
CA ILE A 137 -29.28 2.95 -14.59
C ILE A 137 -29.58 4.08 -15.56
N HIS A 138 -28.56 4.85 -15.99
CA HIS A 138 -28.79 5.95 -16.91
C HIS A 138 -29.36 5.45 -18.24
N THR A 139 -28.76 4.44 -18.86
CA THR A 139 -29.28 3.93 -20.14
C THR A 139 -30.63 3.28 -19.97
N TYR A 140 -30.86 2.43 -18.97
CA TYR A 140 -32.14 1.77 -18.76
C TYR A 140 -33.24 2.78 -18.45
N ILE A 141 -33.05 3.67 -17.47
CA ILE A 141 -34.05 4.67 -17.12
C ILE A 141 -34.27 5.64 -18.29
N HIS A 142 -33.21 6.17 -18.90
CA HIS A 142 -33.35 7.11 -20.00
C HIS A 142 -34.02 6.46 -21.21
N THR A 143 -33.63 5.24 -21.59
CA THR A 143 -34.26 4.52 -22.70
C THR A 143 -35.68 4.12 -22.37
N TYR A 144 -35.96 3.61 -21.17
CA TYR A 144 -37.29 3.22 -20.74
C TYR A 144 -38.23 4.41 -20.67
N ILE A 145 -37.85 5.51 -20.00
CA ILE A 145 -38.67 6.72 -19.94
C ILE A 145 -38.85 7.31 -21.33
N ARG A 146 -37.78 7.45 -22.12
CA ARG A 146 -37.88 8.01 -23.47
C ARG A 146 -38.75 7.16 -24.37
N THR A 147 -38.58 5.84 -24.36
CA THR A 147 -39.41 4.94 -25.18
C THR A 147 -40.84 4.95 -24.68
N TYR A 148 -41.09 4.68 -23.40
CA TYR A 148 -42.44 4.64 -22.83
C TYR A 148 -43.19 5.96 -23.03
N VAL A 149 -42.60 7.11 -22.66
CA VAL A 149 -43.27 8.41 -22.82
C VAL A 149 -43.47 8.73 -24.30
N HIS A 150 -42.44 8.54 -25.14
CA HIS A 150 -42.56 8.92 -26.54
C HIS A 150 -43.50 8.01 -27.32
N THR A 151 -43.37 6.69 -27.21
CA THR A 151 -44.18 5.74 -28.00
C THR A 151 -45.56 5.60 -27.39
N TYR A 152 -45.68 5.41 -26.09
CA TYR A 152 -46.98 5.17 -25.46
C TYR A 152 -47.79 6.47 -25.37
N VAL A 153 -47.27 7.50 -24.70
CA VAL A 153 -48.07 8.71 -24.48
C VAL A 153 -48.24 9.51 -25.76
N LEU A 154 -47.15 9.80 -26.47
CA LEU A 154 -47.23 10.71 -27.62
C LEU A 154 -47.83 9.99 -28.84
N HIS A 155 -47.32 8.80 -29.18
CA HIS A 155 -47.77 8.13 -30.40
C HIS A 155 -49.08 7.34 -30.19
N THR A 156 -49.21 6.51 -29.15
CA THR A 156 -50.48 5.79 -29.01
C THR A 156 -51.57 6.71 -28.49
N TYR A 157 -51.38 7.39 -27.36
CA TYR A 157 -52.46 8.19 -26.80
C TYR A 157 -52.77 9.39 -27.67
N ILE A 158 -51.84 10.32 -27.91
CA ILE A 158 -52.17 11.54 -28.65
C ILE A 158 -52.48 11.22 -30.11
N HIS A 159 -51.57 10.57 -30.85
CA HIS A 159 -51.80 10.37 -32.27
C HIS A 159 -52.97 9.42 -32.53
N THR A 160 -53.05 8.22 -31.92
CA THR A 160 -54.18 7.34 -32.23
C THR A 160 -55.50 7.86 -31.66
N TYR A 161 -55.55 8.39 -30.43
CA TYR A 161 -56.82 8.89 -29.88
C TYR A 161 -57.29 10.13 -30.63
N ILE A 162 -56.43 11.13 -30.84
CA ILE A 162 -56.85 12.35 -31.54
C ILE A 162 -57.15 12.03 -33.00
N HIS A 163 -56.30 11.28 -33.69
CA HIS A 163 -56.55 10.93 -35.08
C HIS A 163 -57.82 10.11 -35.20
N THR A 164 -58.01 9.04 -34.41
CA THR A 164 -59.23 8.23 -34.50
C THR A 164 -60.46 9.01 -34.06
N TYR A 165 -60.42 9.77 -32.96
CA TYR A 165 -61.56 10.55 -32.49
C TYR A 165 -61.93 11.67 -33.46
N ILE A 166 -60.97 12.49 -33.88
CA ILE A 166 -61.23 13.57 -34.85
C ILE A 166 -61.64 12.98 -36.19
N HIS A 167 -60.90 11.99 -36.71
CA HIS A 167 -61.24 11.39 -38.00
C HIS A 167 -62.61 10.73 -37.93
N THR A 168 -62.89 9.87 -36.95
CA THR A 168 -64.20 9.22 -36.84
C THR A 168 -65.30 10.23 -36.57
N TYR A 169 -65.14 11.18 -35.65
CA TYR A 169 -66.17 12.16 -35.34
C TYR A 169 -66.43 13.08 -36.53
N ILE A 170 -65.39 13.71 -37.10
CA ILE A 170 -65.56 14.61 -38.25
C ILE A 170 -66.04 13.82 -39.46
N HIS A 171 -65.41 12.69 -39.79
CA HIS A 171 -65.83 11.89 -40.94
C HIS A 171 -67.26 11.39 -40.75
N THR A 172 -67.59 10.74 -39.64
CA THR A 172 -68.95 10.24 -39.43
C THR A 172 -69.95 11.38 -39.33
N TYR A 173 -69.69 12.45 -38.58
CA TYR A 173 -70.63 13.56 -38.45
C TYR A 173 -70.82 14.30 -39.76
N ILE A 174 -69.74 14.74 -40.43
CA ILE A 174 -69.84 15.44 -41.71
C ILE A 174 -70.41 14.51 -42.77
N HIS A 175 -69.89 13.29 -42.90
CA HIS A 175 -70.40 12.36 -43.91
C HIS A 175 -71.86 12.03 -43.64
N THR A 176 -72.25 11.63 -42.43
CA THR A 176 -73.65 11.31 -42.15
C THR A 176 -74.53 12.54 -42.25
N TYR A 177 -74.15 13.69 -41.69
CA TYR A 177 -74.97 14.91 -41.76
C TYR A 177 -75.09 15.42 -43.18
N ILE A 178 -73.99 15.60 -43.91
CA ILE A 178 -74.04 16.08 -45.31
C ILE A 178 -74.72 15.04 -46.18
N HIS A 179 -74.34 13.77 -46.10
CA HIS A 179 -74.95 12.74 -46.92
C HIS A 179 -76.43 12.62 -46.61
N THR A 180 -76.84 12.47 -45.34
CA THR A 180 -78.27 12.36 -45.01
C THR A 180 -79.00 13.65 -45.31
N TYR A 181 -78.50 14.82 -44.94
CA TYR A 181 -79.19 16.09 -45.19
C TYR A 181 -79.30 16.38 -46.68
N ILE A 182 -78.21 16.32 -47.45
CA ILE A 182 -78.25 16.58 -48.89
C ILE A 182 -79.05 15.49 -49.59
N HIS A 183 -78.79 14.21 -49.31
CA HIS A 183 -79.53 13.13 -49.95
C HIS A 183 -81.01 13.22 -49.61
N THR A 184 -81.40 13.31 -48.34
CA THR A 184 -82.81 13.39 -47.97
C THR A 184 -83.44 14.68 -48.46
N TYR A 185 -82.82 15.84 -48.28
CA TYR A 185 -83.39 17.11 -48.70
C TYR A 185 -83.53 17.19 -50.22
N ILE A 186 -82.47 16.92 -50.99
CA ILE A 186 -82.53 16.98 -52.45
C ILE A 186 -83.46 15.90 -52.98
N HIS A 187 -83.33 14.65 -52.52
CA HIS A 187 -84.18 13.56 -53.00
C HIS A 187 -85.64 13.81 -52.66
N THR A 188 -85.97 14.17 -51.40
CA THR A 188 -87.36 14.42 -51.03
C THR A 188 -87.89 15.68 -51.69
N TYR A 189 -87.15 16.79 -51.70
CA TYR A 189 -87.60 18.04 -52.30
C TYR A 189 -87.80 17.90 -53.81
N ILE A 190 -86.81 17.38 -54.55
CA ILE A 190 -86.95 17.22 -56.00
C ILE A 190 -88.05 16.20 -56.31
N HIS A 191 -88.08 15.05 -55.65
CA HIS A 191 -89.08 14.02 -55.92
C HIS A 191 -90.50 14.51 -55.59
N THR A 192 -90.70 15.13 -54.42
CA THR A 192 -92.02 15.66 -54.04
C THR A 192 -92.44 16.83 -54.91
N TYR A 193 -91.53 17.76 -55.22
CA TYR A 193 -91.82 18.91 -56.06
C TYR A 193 -92.16 18.50 -57.50
N LEU A 194 -91.36 17.63 -58.14
CA LEU A 194 -91.68 17.11 -59.47
C LEU A 194 -92.99 16.32 -59.47
N GLN A 195 -93.22 15.49 -58.46
CA GLN A 195 -94.44 14.70 -58.37
C GLN A 195 -95.68 15.59 -58.18
N ILE A 196 -95.61 16.59 -57.30
CA ILE A 196 -96.69 17.56 -57.10
C ILE A 196 -96.88 18.42 -58.35
N TYR A 197 -95.81 18.89 -58.98
CA TYR A 197 -95.87 19.75 -60.17
C TYR A 197 -96.45 19.00 -61.37
N ILE A 198 -96.00 17.78 -61.66
CA ILE A 198 -96.57 16.96 -62.72
C ILE A 198 -98.03 16.64 -62.41
N TYR A 199 -98.35 16.25 -61.17
CA TYR A 199 -99.71 15.93 -60.78
C TYR A 199 -100.66 17.13 -60.91
N THR A 200 -100.27 18.30 -60.39
CA THR A 200 -101.08 19.52 -60.50
C THR A 200 -101.16 20.00 -61.94
N CYS A 201 -100.07 20.02 -62.70
CA CYS A 201 -100.07 20.41 -64.12
C CYS A 201 -100.97 19.50 -64.96
N MET A 202 -100.88 18.17 -64.79
CA MET A 202 -101.76 17.22 -65.49
C MET A 202 -103.22 17.41 -65.07
N HIS A 203 -103.48 17.63 -63.78
CA HIS A 203 -104.83 17.82 -63.27
C HIS A 203 -105.45 19.13 -63.77
N THR A 204 -104.72 20.25 -63.71
CA THR A 204 -105.20 21.56 -64.19
C THR A 204 -105.32 21.58 -65.70
N CYS A 205 -104.38 20.99 -66.44
CA CYS A 205 -104.45 20.89 -67.89
C CYS A 205 -105.67 20.05 -68.32
N ARG A 206 -105.93 18.92 -67.66
CA ARG A 206 -107.14 18.12 -67.90
C ARG A 206 -108.41 18.90 -67.60
N HIS A 207 -108.46 19.60 -66.47
CA HIS A 207 -109.63 20.38 -66.07
C HIS A 207 -109.89 21.56 -67.02
N ALA A 208 -108.84 22.31 -67.39
CA ALA A 208 -108.91 23.40 -68.35
C ALA A 208 -109.34 22.91 -69.73
N CYS A 209 -108.80 21.78 -70.21
CA CYS A 209 -109.16 21.21 -71.50
C CYS A 209 -110.62 20.73 -71.55
N ILE A 210 -111.12 20.11 -70.47
CA ILE A 210 -112.54 19.74 -70.36
C ILE A 210 -113.42 21.01 -70.35
N GLN A 211 -113.02 22.04 -69.60
CA GLN A 211 -113.79 23.27 -69.46
C GLN A 211 -113.83 24.09 -70.77
N THR A 212 -112.72 24.17 -71.51
CA THR A 212 -112.71 24.80 -72.84
C THR A 212 -113.48 23.98 -73.87
N TYR A 213 -113.41 22.64 -73.81
CA TYR A 213 -114.21 21.77 -74.67
C TYR A 213 -115.72 21.96 -74.43
N ILE A 214 -116.17 21.99 -73.17
CA ILE A 214 -117.57 22.26 -72.81
C ILE A 214 -117.96 23.67 -73.24
N HIS A 215 -117.13 24.68 -72.97
CA HIS A 215 -117.43 26.07 -73.35
C HIS A 215 -117.51 26.25 -74.88
N ALA A 216 -116.59 25.66 -75.63
CA ALA A 216 -116.61 25.66 -77.09
C ALA A 216 -117.85 24.93 -77.63
N CYS A 217 -118.22 23.78 -77.05
CA CYS A 217 -119.41 23.02 -77.46
C CYS A 217 -120.71 23.78 -77.17
N MET A 218 -120.79 24.48 -76.03
CA MET A 218 -121.93 25.35 -75.71
C MET A 218 -121.98 26.59 -76.63
N HIS A 219 -120.82 27.20 -76.93
CA HIS A 219 -120.75 28.36 -77.81
C HIS A 219 -121.11 28.00 -79.26
N THR A 220 -120.66 26.84 -79.76
CA THR A 220 -121.07 26.35 -81.10
C THR A 220 -122.54 25.95 -81.12
N TYR A 221 -123.05 25.31 -80.07
CA TYR A 221 -124.48 24.96 -79.95
C TYR A 221 -125.38 26.19 -79.96
N ILE A 222 -125.03 27.24 -79.21
CA ILE A 222 -125.77 28.51 -79.17
C ILE A 222 -125.71 29.24 -80.53
N HIS A 223 -124.56 29.21 -81.21
CA HIS A 223 -124.38 29.91 -82.49
C HIS A 223 -124.92 29.14 -83.72
N THR A 224 -125.36 27.89 -83.55
CA THR A 224 -125.96 27.10 -84.64
C THR A 224 -127.47 26.91 -84.51
N TYR A 225 -128.06 27.18 -83.34
CA TYR A 225 -129.48 26.90 -83.07
C TYR A 225 -130.29 28.09 -82.53
N ILE A 226 -129.75 29.32 -82.61
CA ILE A 226 -130.47 30.60 -82.42
C ILE A 226 -130.15 31.49 -83.61
#